data_AF-W1Y5K6-F1
#
_entry.id   AF-W1Y5K6-F1
#
_cell.length_a   1.000
_cell.length_b   1.000
_cell.length_c   1.000
_cell.angle_alpha   90.00
_cell.angle_beta   90.00
_cell.angle_gamma   90.00
#
_symmetry.space_group_name_H-M   'P 1'
#
loop_
_entity.id
_entity.type
_entity.pdbx_description
1 polymer ?
#
loop_
_entity_poly.entity_id
_entity_poly.type
_entity_poly.pdbx_seq_one_letter_code
_entity_poly.pdbx_strand_id
1 'polypeptide(L)'
;LLNKVDLADPKATKEWTEFFTKQGITVLAIDSKSGKGNKKLISTVERLSKPIIDRWVAKGIRSRSVRTIILGIPNVGKSTLINSLAGSAATRTANKAGHTR
;
A
#
# COMPACT_ATOMS: atom_id res chain seq x y z
N LEU A 1 1.15 -2.35 -5.74
CA LEU A 1 2.31 -2.20 -4.84
C LEU A 1 3.26 -3.36 -5.11
N LEU A 2 4.55 -3.08 -5.27
CA LEU A 2 5.60 -4.09 -5.35
C LEU A 2 6.30 -4.09 -3.99
N ASN A 3 6.06 -5.12 -3.18
CA ASN A 3 6.61 -5.24 -1.83
C ASN A 3 7.85 -6.15 -1.84
N LYS A 4 8.66 -6.08 -0.77
CA LYS A 4 9.90 -6.87 -0.59
C LYS A 4 10.98 -6.53 -1.62
N VAL A 5 11.09 -5.25 -1.99
CA VAL A 5 12.05 -4.81 -3.00
C VAL A 5 13.50 -4.88 -2.53
N ASP A 6 13.72 -5.09 -1.23
CA ASP A 6 15.01 -5.45 -0.64
C ASP A 6 15.50 -6.83 -1.09
N LEU A 7 14.59 -7.72 -1.48
CA LEU A 7 14.91 -9.07 -1.96
C LEU A 7 14.82 -9.21 -3.49
N ALA A 8 14.31 -8.19 -4.18
CA ALA A 8 14.06 -8.24 -5.62
C ALA A 8 15.22 -7.64 -6.41
N ASP A 9 15.43 -8.12 -7.64
CA ASP A 9 16.34 -7.48 -8.58
C ASP A 9 15.87 -6.05 -8.89
N PRO A 10 16.72 -5.01 -8.73
CA PRO A 10 16.36 -3.63 -9.00
C PRO A 10 15.96 -3.37 -10.46
N LYS A 11 16.61 -4.03 -11.43
CA LYS A 11 16.32 -3.90 -12.86
C LYS A 11 14.95 -4.50 -13.18
N ALA A 12 14.69 -5.73 -12.71
CA ALA A 12 13.38 -6.35 -12.90
C ALA A 12 12.26 -5.55 -12.23
N THR A 13 12.50 -5.01 -11.02
CA THR A 13 11.55 -4.16 -10.32
C THR A 13 11.21 -2.91 -11.12
N LYS A 14 12.21 -2.30 -11.78
CA LYS A 14 12.01 -1.14 -12.65
C LYS A 14 11.18 -1.51 -13.89
N GLU A 15 11.50 -2.62 -14.56
CA GLU A 15 10.77 -3.10 -15.74
C GLU A 15 9.27 -3.34 -15.42
N TRP A 16 8.99 -4.01 -14.30
CA TRP A 16 7.59 -4.21 -13.84
C TRP A 16 6.90 -2.91 -13.46
N THR A 17 7.62 -1.97 -12.84
CA THR A 17 7.07 -0.65 -12.51
C THR A 17 6.65 0.09 -13.78
N GLU A 18 7.50 0.11 -14.80
CA GLU A 18 7.22 0.75 -16.08
C GLU A 18 6.05 0.07 -16.81
N PHE A 19 6.03 -1.27 -16.83
CA PHE A 19 4.98 -2.05 -17.47
C PHE A 19 3.58 -1.71 -16.94
N PHE A 20 3.39 -1.76 -15.62
CA PHE A 20 2.09 -1.45 -15.01
C PHE A 20 1.76 0.04 -15.06
N THR A 21 2.76 0.92 -14.98
CA THR A 21 2.54 2.37 -15.13
C THR A 21 2.02 2.71 -16.52
N LYS A 22 2.53 2.05 -17.58
CA LYS A 22 2.03 2.19 -18.95
C LYS A 22 0.56 1.74 -19.10
N GLN A 23 0.07 0.87 -18.21
CA GLN A 23 -1.33 0.47 -18.16
C GLN A 23 -2.21 1.43 -17.33
N GLY A 24 -1.67 2.56 -16.88
CA GLY A 24 -2.38 3.54 -16.05
C GLY A 24 -2.48 3.14 -14.57
N ILE A 25 -1.80 2.08 -14.14
CA ILE A 25 -1.81 1.64 -12.74
C ILE A 25 -0.76 2.42 -11.96
N THR A 26 -1.16 2.99 -10.83
CA THR A 26 -0.20 3.61 -9.92
C THR A 26 0.61 2.54 -9.19
N VAL A 27 1.93 2.50 -9.44
CA VAL A 27 2.84 1.53 -8.83
C VAL A 27 3.79 2.20 -7.85
N LEU A 28 3.99 1.55 -6.71
CA LEU A 28 5.00 1.90 -5.72
C LEU A 28 5.78 0.65 -5.34
N ALA A 29 7.10 0.77 -5.43
CA ALA A 29 8.08 -0.16 -4.87
C ALA A 29 8.30 0.19 -3.39
N ILE A 30 8.08 -0.78 -2.50
CA ILE A 30 8.15 -0.60 -1.05
C ILE A 30 8.84 -1.78 -0.37
N ASP A 31 9.36 -1.52 0.82
CA ASP A 31 9.75 -2.56 1.77
C ASP A 31 8.94 -2.36 3.05
N SER A 32 7.93 -3.21 3.23
CA SER A 32 7.07 -3.20 4.42
C SER A 32 7.80 -3.52 5.72
N LYS A 33 8.95 -4.21 5.69
CA LYS A 33 9.70 -4.62 6.87
C LYS A 33 10.51 -3.45 7.44
N SER A 34 11.19 -2.70 6.59
CA SER A 34 11.89 -1.47 7.01
C SER A 34 10.99 -0.24 7.08
N GLY A 35 9.79 -0.29 6.49
CA GLY A 35 8.89 0.86 6.33
C GLY A 35 9.32 1.81 5.21
N LYS A 36 10.35 1.44 4.42
CA LYS A 36 10.78 2.23 3.27
C LYS A 36 9.65 2.30 2.24
N GLY A 37 9.22 3.53 1.96
CA GLY A 37 8.14 3.81 1.03
C GLY A 37 6.79 4.13 1.69
N ASN A 38 6.64 3.98 3.01
CA ASN A 38 5.38 4.26 3.72
C ASN A 38 4.90 5.70 3.53
N LYS A 39 5.79 6.70 3.67
CA LYS A 39 5.42 8.11 3.45
C LYS A 39 4.89 8.36 2.04
N LYS A 40 5.53 7.76 1.03
CA LYS A 40 5.12 7.86 -0.37
C LYS A 40 3.80 7.13 -0.63
N LEU A 41 3.56 6.01 0.05
CA LEU A 41 2.30 5.29 0.00
C LEU A 41 1.15 6.16 0.53
N ILE A 42 1.30 6.74 1.72
CA ILE A 42 0.27 7.58 2.35
C ILE A 42 -0.06 8.77 1.46
N SER A 43 0.95 9.53 1.01
CA SER A 43 0.71 10.70 0.16
C SER A 43 0.09 10.34 -1.20
N THR A 44 0.42 9.16 -1.73
CA THR A 44 -0.21 8.66 -2.97
C THR A 44 -1.67 8.31 -2.75
N VAL A 45 -2.02 7.65 -1.64
CA VAL A 45 -3.40 7.31 -1.29
C VAL A 45 -4.22 8.57 -1.07
N GLU A 46 -3.70 9.56 -0.35
CA GLU A 46 -4.35 10.87 -0.15
C GLU A 46 -4.62 11.56 -1.48
N ARG A 47 -3.63 11.61 -2.38
CA ARG A 47 -3.77 12.17 -3.72
C ARG A 47 -4.86 11.46 -4.54
N LEU A 48 -4.86 10.14 -4.55
CA LEU A 48 -5.86 9.34 -5.29
C LEU A 48 -7.26 9.47 -4.68
N SER A 49 -7.33 9.74 -3.38
CA SER A 49 -8.58 9.93 -2.64
C SER A 49 -9.20 11.31 -2.81
N LYS A 50 -8.42 12.31 -3.22
CA LYS A 50 -8.83 13.72 -3.33
C LYS A 50 -10.15 13.91 -4.10
N PRO A 51 -10.39 13.28 -5.28
CA PRO A 51 -11.65 13.46 -6.00
C PRO A 51 -12.88 12.96 -5.23
N ILE A 52 -12.72 11.93 -4.40
CA ILE A 52 -13.81 11.39 -3.56
C ILE A 52 -14.09 12.35 -2.40
N ILE A 53 -13.02 12.85 -1.77
CA ILE A 53 -13.10 13.81 -0.67
C ILE A 53 -13.76 15.11 -1.14
N ASP A 54 -13.32 15.67 -2.26
CA ASP A 54 -13.86 16.92 -2.81
C ASP A 54 -15.36 16.78 -3.14
N ARG A 55 -15.80 15.62 -3.66
CA ARG A 55 -17.23 15.31 -3.87
C ARG A 55 -18.04 15.23 -2.58
N TRP A 56 -17.46 14.74 -1.49
CA TRP A 56 -18.14 14.71 -0.19
C TRP A 56 -18.28 16.11 0.40
N VAL A 57 -17.22 16.92 0.32
CA VAL A 57 -17.22 18.31 0.77
C VAL A 57 -18.28 19.12 0.02
N ALA A 58 -18.36 18.97 -1.32
CA ALA A 58 -19.38 19.62 -2.13
C ALA A 58 -20.83 19.24 -1.75
N LYS A 59 -21.03 18.08 -1.11
CA LYS A 59 -22.33 17.61 -0.60
C LYS A 59 -22.59 18.01 0.86
N GLY A 60 -21.73 18.85 1.46
CA GLY A 60 -21.83 19.24 2.87
C GLY A 60 -21.49 18.11 3.85
N ILE A 61 -20.89 17.01 3.39
CA ILE A 61 -20.46 15.92 4.27
C ILE A 61 -19.15 16.34 4.95
N ARG A 62 -19.08 16.19 6.28
CA ARG A 62 -17.85 16.45 7.03
C ARG A 62 -16.69 15.62 6.47
N SER A 63 -15.54 16.27 6.31
CA SER A 63 -14.32 15.60 5.88
C SER A 63 -13.98 14.44 6.84
N ARG A 64 -13.70 13.27 6.28
CA ARG A 64 -13.33 12.06 7.01
C ARG A 64 -12.23 11.31 6.25
N SER A 65 -11.43 10.54 6.98
CA SER A 65 -10.37 9.71 6.39
C SER A 65 -10.95 8.68 5.41
N VAL A 66 -10.25 8.46 4.30
CA VAL A 66 -10.64 7.44 3.32
C VAL A 66 -10.27 6.05 3.82
N ARG A 67 -11.24 5.14 3.76
CA ARG A 67 -11.04 3.72 4.08
C ARG A 67 -10.42 3.02 2.89
N THR A 68 -9.31 2.33 3.11
CA THR A 68 -8.55 1.61 2.08
C THR A 68 -8.40 0.15 2.49
N ILE A 69 -8.39 -0.75 1.52
CA ILE A 69 -8.19 -2.20 1.72
C ILE A 69 -6.92 -2.63 0.99
N ILE A 70 -6.14 -3.53 1.61
CA ILE A 70 -4.97 -4.15 0.98
C ILE A 70 -5.35 -5.57 0.56
N LEU A 71 -5.26 -5.86 -0.74
CA LEU A 71 -5.55 -7.17 -1.33
C LEU A 71 -4.28 -7.84 -1.85
N GLY A 72 -4.28 -9.17 -1.89
CA GLY A 72 -3.18 -9.97 -2.45
C GLY A 72 -3.14 -11.40 -1.93
N ILE A 73 -2.39 -12.26 -2.63
CA ILE A 73 -2.22 -13.68 -2.28
C ILE A 73 -1.54 -13.86 -0.91
N PRO A 74 -1.61 -15.04 -0.28
CA PRO A 74 -0.94 -15.30 1.00
C PRO A 74 0.55 -14.94 1.00
N ASN A 75 1.08 -14.54 2.16
CA ASN A 75 2.51 -14.31 2.42
C ASN A 75 3.23 -13.19 1.61
N VAL A 76 2.51 -12.37 0.84
CA VAL A 76 3.09 -11.19 0.15
C VAL A 76 3.46 -10.02 1.07
N GLY A 77 3.16 -10.11 2.38
CA GLY A 77 3.50 -9.09 3.37
C GLY A 77 2.38 -8.08 3.65
N LYS A 78 1.10 -8.44 3.44
CA LYS A 78 -0.05 -7.57 3.74
C LYS A 78 -0.10 -7.13 5.20
N SER A 79 -0.05 -8.08 6.13
CA SER A 79 -0.12 -7.83 7.58
C SER A 79 1.13 -7.08 8.08
N THR A 80 2.30 -7.38 7.50
CA THR A 80 3.53 -6.62 7.73
C THR A 80 3.37 -5.16 7.34
N LEU A 81 2.79 -4.88 6.17
CA LEU A 81 2.52 -3.51 5.73
C LEU A 81 1.51 -2.81 6.65
N ILE A 82 0.45 -3.49 7.08
CA ILE A 82 -0.53 -2.92 8.03
C ILE A 82 0.16 -2.53 9.34
N ASN A 83 0.98 -3.41 9.92
CA ASN A 83 1.71 -3.11 11.15
C ASN A 83 2.72 -1.96 10.98
N SER A 84 3.43 -1.95 9.85
CA SER A 84 4.39 -0.91 9.48
C SER A 84 3.72 0.46 9.38
N LEU A 85 2.48 0.53 8.88
CA LEU A 85 1.69 1.75 8.81
C LEU A 85 1.04 2.13 10.15
N ALA A 86 0.65 1.15 10.96
CA ALA A 86 0.04 1.38 12.27
C ALA A 86 1.05 1.78 13.35
N GLY A 87 2.36 1.73 13.07
CA GLY A 87 3.42 2.01 14.05
C GLY A 87 3.44 1.04 15.24
N SER A 88 2.69 -0.05 15.17
CA SER A 88 2.48 -1.03 16.24
C SER A 88 2.06 -2.38 15.64
N ALA A 89 2.19 -3.47 16.41
CA ALA A 89 1.79 -4.81 15.99
C ALA A 89 0.26 -5.02 16.01
N ALA A 90 -0.47 -4.19 15.26
CA ALA A 90 -1.93 -4.22 15.20
C ALA A 90 -2.50 -5.53 14.62
N THR A 91 -1.72 -6.25 13.80
CA THR A 91 -2.07 -7.53 13.18
C THR A 91 -1.03 -8.60 13.47
N ARG A 92 -1.46 -9.85 13.73
CA ARG A 92 -0.53 -10.96 13.99
C ARG A 92 0.20 -11.35 12.70
N THR A 93 1.51 -11.13 12.64
CA THR A 93 2.39 -11.58 11.55
C THR A 93 2.99 -12.94 11.90
N ALA A 94 2.64 -14.01 11.17
CA ALA A 94 3.28 -15.33 11.30
C ALA A 94 3.75 -15.83 9.92
N ASN A 95 4.83 -16.59 9.89
CA ASN A 95 5.46 -17.12 8.66
C ASN A 95 4.71 -18.31 8.01
N LYS A 96 3.42 -18.51 8.34
CA LYS A 96 2.61 -19.65 7.86
C LYS A 96 1.37 -19.12 7.12
N ALA A 97 1.08 -19.68 5.93
CA ALA A 97 -0.04 -19.25 5.09
C ALA A 97 -1.38 -19.37 5.85
N GLY A 98 -2.27 -18.39 5.69
CA GLY A 98 -3.58 -18.36 6.36
C GLY A 98 -3.62 -17.70 7.74
N HIS A 99 -2.50 -17.17 8.24
CA HIS A 99 -2.46 -16.49 9.54
C HIS A 99 -2.65 -14.98 9.42
N THR A 100 -3.90 -14.54 9.23
CA THR A 100 -4.40 -13.19 9.61
C THR A 100 -5.93 -13.31 9.68
N ARG A 101 -6.55 -13.08 10.85
CA ARG A 101 -8.00 -12.97 11.01
C ARG A 101 -8.41 -11.51 10.88
#